data_AF-A0A4P7Y5L6-F1
#
_entry.id   AF-A0A4P7Y5L6-F1
#
_cell.length_a   1.000
_cell.length_b   1.000
_cell.length_c   1.000
_cell.angle_alpha   90.00
_cell.angle_beta   90.00
_cell.angle_gamma   90.00
#
_symmetry.space_group_name_H-M   'P 1'
#
loop_
_entity.id
_entity.type
_entity.pdbx_description
1 polymer ?
#
loop_
_entity_poly.entity_id
_entity_poly.type
_entity_poly.pdbx_seq_one_letter_code
_entity_poly.pdbx_strand_id
1 'polypeptide(L)'
;MSKIIELFGKGTHNRSVDWQGVIGAQRCAYTNKRCYKVRKSNPDISIGTCSVLYGKVPEPVIICPVRLIERRQIFTDCFHLLTTHEPGNELHIIPEVSIPGGSVDYFLVSVKDGKVKDFVAIELQTLDTTGTVWPERQRMLETLGISRSDSAEESNKTFGMNWKMTAKTILVQMHHKVQTFEHLNKKLVLVVQDKLLSYMTKEFKFDHLETPALIGDSMHLHAYKMDNAGAGDYKISMSSRLSTDADGIGMFLGLQAEARVELEQILIGLQTKLSDRTLFQAVGTPDSLV
;
A
#
# COMPACT_ATOMS: atom_id res chain seq x y z
N MET A 1 -0.49 -24.28 -6.17
CA MET A 1 -1.26 -23.61 -5.10
C MET A 1 -1.45 -22.16 -5.50
N SER A 2 -2.68 -21.62 -5.41
CA SER A 2 -2.94 -20.25 -5.86
C SER A 2 -2.22 -19.22 -4.99
N LYS A 3 -1.83 -18.09 -5.58
CA LYS A 3 -1.24 -16.94 -4.87
C LYS A 3 -2.30 -16.05 -4.21
N ILE A 4 -3.60 -16.27 -4.42
CA ILE A 4 -4.63 -15.48 -3.75
C ILE A 4 -4.89 -16.05 -2.35
N ILE A 5 -4.69 -15.22 -1.31
CA ILE A 5 -4.91 -15.62 0.08
C ILE A 5 -6.14 -15.00 0.72
N GLU A 6 -6.64 -13.89 0.18
CA GLU A 6 -7.89 -13.29 0.64
C GLU A 6 -8.77 -12.83 -0.52
N LEU A 7 -10.06 -13.17 -0.45
CA LEU A 7 -11.13 -12.67 -1.31
C LEU A 7 -12.20 -12.01 -0.44
N PHE A 8 -12.52 -10.75 -0.74
CA PHE A 8 -13.53 -9.95 -0.05
C PHE A 8 -13.33 -9.83 1.49
N GLY A 9 -12.07 -9.97 1.93
CA GLY A 9 -11.69 -9.96 3.35
C GLY A 9 -11.88 -11.31 4.07
N LYS A 10 -12.06 -12.40 3.31
CA LYS A 10 -12.09 -13.77 3.82
C LYS A 10 -10.87 -14.53 3.34
N GLY A 11 -10.24 -15.29 4.24
CA GLY A 11 -9.08 -16.11 3.89
C GLY A 11 -9.47 -17.27 2.99
N THR A 12 -8.80 -17.44 1.85
CA THR A 12 -9.16 -18.47 0.84
C THR A 12 -9.00 -19.91 1.32
N HIS A 13 -8.22 -20.11 2.38
CA HIS A 13 -8.02 -21.41 3.02
C HIS A 13 -9.01 -21.69 4.15
N ASN A 14 -9.87 -20.72 4.49
CA ASN A 14 -10.92 -20.90 5.47
C ASN A 14 -12.08 -21.71 4.87
N ARG A 15 -12.18 -22.97 5.30
CA ARG A 15 -13.18 -23.94 4.79
C ARG A 15 -14.59 -23.70 5.32
N SER A 16 -14.77 -22.83 6.31
CA SER A 16 -16.09 -22.50 6.86
C SER A 16 -16.83 -21.41 6.08
N VAL A 17 -16.19 -20.83 5.06
CA VAL A 17 -16.73 -19.72 4.28
C VAL A 17 -17.67 -20.23 3.19
N ASP A 18 -18.89 -19.68 3.16
CA ASP A 18 -19.78 -19.82 2.00
C ASP A 18 -19.25 -18.95 0.83
N TRP A 19 -18.41 -19.57 0.00
CA TRP A 19 -17.81 -18.89 -1.14
C TRP A 19 -18.80 -18.52 -2.23
N GLN A 20 -19.87 -19.30 -2.42
CA GLN A 20 -20.90 -18.96 -3.40
C GLN A 20 -21.61 -17.65 -3.00
N GLY A 21 -21.99 -17.53 -1.73
CA GLY A 21 -22.55 -16.31 -1.16
C GLY A 21 -21.58 -15.12 -1.20
N VAL A 22 -20.31 -15.33 -0.82
CA VAL A 22 -19.29 -14.26 -0.81
C VAL A 22 -19.01 -13.72 -2.22
N ILE A 23 -18.82 -14.61 -3.21
CA ILE A 23 -18.56 -14.21 -4.60
C ILE A 23 -19.80 -13.59 -5.23
N GLY A 24 -21.00 -14.08 -4.93
CA GLY A 24 -22.25 -13.49 -5.41
C GLY A 24 -22.50 -12.08 -4.85
N ALA A 25 -22.24 -11.86 -3.56
CA ALA A 25 -22.48 -10.57 -2.90
C ALA A 25 -21.45 -9.49 -3.25
N GLN A 26 -20.22 -9.87 -3.59
CA GLN A 26 -19.13 -8.96 -3.98
C GLN A 26 -18.86 -7.83 -2.97
N ARG A 27 -19.16 -8.07 -1.70
CA ARG A 27 -19.15 -7.08 -0.60
C ARG A 27 -17.84 -7.15 0.17
N CYS A 28 -17.22 -5.99 0.39
CA CYS A 28 -16.02 -5.88 1.21
C CYS A 28 -16.36 -6.07 2.69
N ALA A 29 -15.71 -7.01 3.37
CA ALA A 29 -15.91 -7.24 4.80
C ALA A 29 -15.54 -6.04 5.68
N TYR A 30 -14.67 -5.15 5.20
CA TYR A 30 -14.12 -4.04 5.99
C TYR A 30 -14.95 -2.76 5.89
N THR A 31 -15.47 -2.43 4.70
CA THR A 31 -16.31 -1.24 4.49
C THR A 31 -17.80 -1.56 4.47
N ASN A 32 -18.16 -2.84 4.40
CA ASN A 32 -19.54 -3.30 4.30
C ASN A 32 -20.28 -2.81 3.03
N LYS A 33 -19.53 -2.31 2.05
CA LYS A 33 -20.00 -1.84 0.73
C LYS A 33 -19.54 -2.81 -0.36
N ARG A 34 -20.07 -2.68 -1.57
CA ARG A 34 -19.54 -3.40 -2.74
C ARG A 34 -18.04 -3.10 -2.88
N CYS A 35 -17.24 -4.10 -3.22
CA CYS A 35 -15.81 -3.92 -3.39
C CYS A 35 -15.54 -2.98 -4.58
N TYR A 36 -14.82 -1.89 -4.30
CA TYR A 36 -14.52 -0.84 -5.28
C TYR A 36 -13.51 -1.29 -6.37
N LYS A 37 -12.74 -2.35 -6.11
CA LYS A 37 -11.81 -2.90 -7.11
C LYS A 37 -12.59 -3.72 -8.12
N VAL A 38 -12.96 -3.09 -9.24
CA VAL A 38 -13.72 -3.70 -10.33
C VAL A 38 -12.86 -4.08 -11.53
N ARG A 39 -13.31 -5.06 -12.31
CA ARG A 39 -12.66 -5.46 -13.56
C ARG A 39 -12.90 -4.38 -14.61
N LYS A 40 -11.82 -3.85 -15.19
CA LYS A 40 -11.90 -2.76 -16.19
C LYS A 40 -12.78 -3.13 -17.40
N SER A 41 -12.72 -4.38 -17.84
CA SER A 41 -13.48 -4.89 -18.98
C SER A 41 -14.89 -5.36 -18.62
N ASN A 42 -15.24 -5.47 -17.34
CA ASN A 42 -16.62 -5.67 -16.88
C ASN A 42 -16.81 -5.08 -15.47
N PRO A 43 -17.25 -3.82 -15.36
CA PRO A 43 -17.39 -3.13 -14.09
C PRO A 43 -18.41 -3.74 -13.12
N ASP A 44 -19.29 -4.64 -13.58
CA ASP A 44 -20.25 -5.36 -12.73
C ASP A 44 -19.57 -6.46 -11.89
N ILE A 45 -18.33 -6.80 -12.22
CA ILE A 45 -17.56 -7.80 -11.49
C ILE A 45 -16.41 -7.13 -10.73
N SER A 46 -16.50 -7.18 -9.41
CA SER A 46 -15.44 -6.88 -8.46
C SER A 46 -14.39 -8.00 -8.44
N ILE A 47 -13.12 -7.58 -8.43
CA ILE A 47 -11.95 -8.45 -8.35
C ILE A 47 -11.91 -9.14 -6.98
N GLY A 48 -12.17 -8.39 -5.91
CA GLY A 48 -12.28 -8.92 -4.54
C GLY A 48 -10.97 -9.36 -3.89
N THR A 49 -9.85 -9.48 -4.62
CA THR A 49 -8.55 -9.85 -4.05
C THR A 49 -8.04 -8.79 -3.08
N CYS A 50 -7.94 -9.12 -1.79
CA CYS A 50 -7.44 -8.19 -0.78
C CYS A 50 -5.93 -8.31 -0.58
N SER A 51 -5.43 -9.55 -0.56
CA SER A 51 -4.04 -9.88 -0.27
C SER A 51 -3.59 -11.10 -1.07
N VAL A 52 -2.30 -11.20 -1.35
CA VAL A 52 -1.67 -12.22 -2.18
C VAL A 52 -0.40 -12.76 -1.54
N LEU A 53 0.08 -13.92 -1.99
CA LEU A 53 1.44 -14.38 -1.73
C LEU A 53 2.37 -13.88 -2.84
N TYR A 54 3.52 -13.33 -2.45
CA TYR A 54 4.53 -12.84 -3.37
C TYR A 54 5.95 -13.10 -2.87
N GLY A 55 6.91 -13.17 -3.78
CA GLY A 55 8.33 -13.40 -3.48
C GLY A 55 8.83 -14.81 -3.82
N LYS A 56 10.15 -15.01 -3.72
CA LYS A 56 10.79 -16.34 -3.88
C LYS A 56 10.37 -17.28 -2.76
N VAL A 57 10.43 -16.77 -1.53
CA VAL A 57 9.72 -17.32 -0.39
C VAL A 57 8.35 -16.64 -0.38
N PRO A 58 7.24 -17.36 -0.56
CA PRO A 58 5.93 -16.73 -0.65
C PRO A 58 5.53 -16.10 0.69
N GLU A 59 5.40 -14.78 0.72
CA GLU A 59 4.98 -14.02 1.89
C GLU A 59 3.66 -13.26 1.64
N PRO A 60 2.81 -13.07 2.66
CA PRO A 60 1.58 -12.27 2.53
C PRO A 60 1.89 -10.81 2.19
N VAL A 61 1.23 -10.31 1.15
CA VAL A 61 1.30 -8.92 0.70
C VAL A 61 -0.11 -8.37 0.54
N ILE A 62 -0.38 -7.25 1.20
CA ILE A 62 -1.64 -6.54 1.10
C ILE A 62 -1.62 -5.68 -0.17
N ILE A 63 -2.66 -5.80 -1.00
CA ILE A 63 -2.84 -5.04 -2.25
C ILE A 63 -4.15 -4.23 -2.25
N CYS A 64 -4.66 -3.95 -1.06
CA CYS A 64 -5.93 -3.30 -0.81
C CYS A 64 -5.80 -2.38 0.40
N PRO A 65 -5.79 -1.04 0.26
CA PRO A 65 -5.69 -0.13 1.40
C PRO A 65 -6.77 -0.38 2.46
N VAL A 66 -8.00 -0.64 2.03
CA VAL A 66 -9.14 -0.99 2.89
C VAL A 66 -8.93 -2.28 3.71
N ARG A 67 -7.95 -3.13 3.38
CA ARG A 67 -7.59 -4.27 4.24
C ARG A 67 -6.90 -3.83 5.53
N LEU A 68 -6.24 -2.67 5.54
CA LEU A 68 -5.52 -2.15 6.71
C LEU A 68 -6.48 -1.69 7.83
N ILE A 69 -7.76 -1.41 7.54
CA ILE A 69 -8.74 -1.01 8.56
C ILE A 69 -9.34 -2.20 9.34
N GLU A 70 -8.76 -3.39 9.21
CA GLU A 70 -9.21 -4.60 9.91
C GLU A 70 -9.32 -4.36 11.42
N ARG A 71 -10.48 -4.76 11.99
CA ARG A 71 -10.82 -4.58 13.42
C ARG A 71 -10.73 -3.12 13.91
N ARG A 72 -10.63 -2.14 13.00
CA ARG A 72 -10.38 -0.73 13.31
C ARG A 72 -9.10 -0.52 14.15
N GLN A 73 -8.18 -1.49 14.14
CA GLN A 73 -7.00 -1.48 15.01
C GLN A 73 -6.12 -0.26 14.77
N ILE A 74 -5.93 0.13 13.51
CA ILE A 74 -5.12 1.29 13.14
C ILE A 74 -5.60 2.59 13.79
N PHE A 75 -6.91 2.72 14.05
CA PHE A 75 -7.48 3.90 14.66
C PHE A 75 -7.24 3.90 16.16
N THR A 76 -7.44 2.75 16.82
CA THR A 76 -7.11 2.58 18.24
C THR A 76 -5.64 2.87 18.50
N ASP A 77 -4.76 2.39 17.63
CA ASP A 77 -3.32 2.59 17.76
C ASP A 77 -2.91 4.05 17.55
N CYS A 78 -3.72 4.87 16.89
CA CYS A 78 -3.51 6.31 16.73
C CYS A 78 -4.11 7.16 17.87
N PHE A 79 -4.86 6.56 18.81
CA PHE A 79 -5.54 7.32 19.87
C PHE A 79 -4.59 8.18 20.71
N HIS A 80 -3.41 7.66 21.02
CA HIS A 80 -2.39 8.37 21.81
C HIS A 80 -1.85 9.65 21.13
N LEU A 81 -2.12 9.85 19.84
CA LEU A 81 -1.70 11.03 19.08
C LEU A 81 -2.72 12.18 19.15
N LEU A 82 -3.91 11.95 19.72
CA LEU A 82 -4.86 13.01 20.07
C LEU A 82 -4.45 13.68 21.38
N THR A 83 -3.43 14.54 21.33
CA THR A 83 -2.78 15.15 22.51
C THR A 83 -3.68 16.08 23.32
N THR A 84 -4.81 16.51 22.75
CA THR A 84 -5.80 17.39 23.42
C THR A 84 -7.15 16.69 23.63
N HIS A 85 -7.20 15.36 23.50
CA HIS A 85 -8.38 14.59 23.90
C HIS A 85 -8.50 14.51 25.42
N GLU A 86 -9.73 14.68 25.93
CA GLU A 86 -10.04 14.65 27.35
C GLU A 86 -11.20 13.67 27.61
N PRO A 87 -11.29 13.07 28.82
CA PRO A 87 -12.47 12.32 29.23
C PRO A 87 -13.76 13.11 29.01
N GLY A 88 -14.77 12.47 28.41
CA GLY A 88 -16.03 13.09 28.02
C GLY A 88 -16.09 13.53 26.56
N ASN A 89 -14.96 13.56 25.84
CA ASN A 89 -14.98 13.71 24.39
C ASN A 89 -15.38 12.39 23.71
N GLU A 90 -16.12 12.50 22.61
CA GLU A 90 -16.44 11.38 21.72
C GLU A 90 -15.33 11.18 20.66
N LEU A 91 -15.17 9.94 20.21
CA LEU A 91 -14.27 9.60 19.10
C LEU A 91 -15.06 9.30 17.83
N HIS A 92 -14.67 9.93 16.73
CA HIS A 92 -15.26 9.76 15.41
C HIS A 92 -14.18 9.31 14.41
N ILE A 93 -14.57 8.45 13.47
CA ILE A 93 -13.71 8.05 12.34
C ILE A 93 -14.38 8.58 11.07
N ILE A 94 -13.76 9.58 10.44
CA ILE A 94 -14.30 10.26 9.26
C ILE A 94 -13.49 9.82 8.04
N PRO A 95 -14.07 9.10 7.07
CA PRO A 95 -13.40 8.75 5.82
C PRO A 95 -13.37 9.92 4.84
N GLU A 96 -12.31 10.01 4.05
CA GLU A 96 -12.18 10.80 2.82
C GLU A 96 -12.58 12.26 2.97
N VAL A 97 -11.64 13.08 3.48
CA VAL A 97 -11.85 14.53 3.64
C VAL A 97 -10.84 15.30 2.81
N SER A 98 -11.33 16.25 2.00
CA SER A 98 -10.49 17.16 1.23
C SER A 98 -9.80 18.18 2.13
N ILE A 99 -8.52 18.43 1.84
CA ILE A 99 -7.67 19.41 2.52
C ILE A 99 -6.95 20.27 1.48
N PRO A 100 -6.39 21.43 1.85
CA PRO A 100 -5.43 22.11 0.98
C PRO A 100 -4.32 21.13 0.58
N GLY A 101 -4.07 20.97 -0.73
CA GLY A 101 -3.06 20.05 -1.25
C GLY A 101 -3.52 18.59 -1.48
N GLY A 102 -4.81 18.25 -1.28
CA GLY A 102 -5.35 16.95 -1.68
C GLY A 102 -6.50 16.44 -0.83
N SER A 103 -6.49 15.15 -0.50
CA SER A 103 -7.44 14.50 0.39
C SER A 103 -6.70 13.57 1.34
N VAL A 104 -7.28 13.30 2.51
CA VAL A 104 -6.79 12.28 3.45
C VAL A 104 -7.79 11.15 3.56
N ASP A 105 -7.28 9.93 3.58
CA ASP A 105 -8.11 8.71 3.62
C ASP A 105 -9.01 8.64 4.85
N TYR A 106 -8.48 8.93 6.05
CA TYR A 106 -9.25 8.93 7.29
C TYR A 106 -8.79 10.00 8.27
N PHE A 107 -9.73 10.47 9.08
CA PHE A 107 -9.44 11.22 10.30
C PHE A 107 -9.96 10.46 11.52
N LEU A 108 -9.13 10.32 12.55
CA LEU A 108 -9.58 10.03 13.90
C LEU A 108 -9.81 11.36 14.63
N VAL A 109 -11.02 11.62 15.08
CA VAL A 109 -11.43 12.95 15.56
C VAL A 109 -11.98 12.88 16.97
N SER A 110 -11.50 13.77 17.83
CA SER A 110 -11.98 14.02 19.19
C SER A 110 -13.02 15.14 19.16
N VAL A 111 -14.25 14.88 19.63
CA VAL A 111 -15.39 15.81 19.54
C VAL A 111 -16.00 16.04 20.92
N LYS A 112 -16.36 17.29 21.25
CA LYS A 112 -17.11 17.64 22.46
C LYS A 112 -18.20 18.64 22.11
N ASP A 113 -19.43 18.36 22.52
CA ASP A 113 -20.62 19.17 22.24
C ASP A 113 -20.79 19.48 20.74
N GLY A 114 -20.56 18.47 19.88
CA GLY A 114 -20.64 18.59 18.43
C GLY A 114 -19.51 19.40 17.77
N LYS A 115 -18.48 19.81 18.52
CA LYS A 115 -17.34 20.57 18.00
C LYS A 115 -16.05 19.74 18.03
N VAL A 116 -15.30 19.77 16.93
CA VAL A 116 -13.97 19.14 16.83
C VAL A 116 -13.00 19.83 17.80
N LYS A 117 -12.32 19.03 18.63
CA LYS A 117 -11.30 19.47 19.59
C LYS A 117 -9.91 19.06 19.15
N ASP A 118 -9.79 17.85 18.61
CA ASP A 118 -8.53 17.31 18.12
C ASP A 118 -8.76 16.36 16.95
N PHE A 119 -7.72 16.12 16.15
CA PHE A 119 -7.74 15.09 15.14
C PHE A 119 -6.34 14.58 14.77
N VAL A 120 -6.32 13.36 14.25
CA VAL A 120 -5.16 12.73 13.61
C VAL A 120 -5.56 12.37 12.19
N ALA A 121 -4.78 12.84 11.22
CA ALA A 121 -4.92 12.46 9.82
C ALA A 121 -4.23 11.11 9.59
N ILE A 122 -4.87 10.20 8.85
CA ILE A 122 -4.40 8.83 8.62
C ILE A 122 -4.50 8.52 7.14
N GLU A 123 -3.36 8.16 6.54
CA GLU A 123 -3.20 7.77 5.14
C GLU A 123 -2.86 6.29 5.05
N LEU A 124 -3.49 5.58 4.13
CA LEU A 124 -3.29 4.14 3.96
C LEU A 124 -2.53 3.87 2.66
N GLN A 125 -1.38 3.19 2.75
CA GLN A 125 -0.67 2.76 1.55
C GLN A 125 -0.40 1.25 1.55
N THR A 126 -0.78 0.61 0.45
CA THR A 126 -0.48 -0.80 0.16
C THR A 126 0.21 -0.91 -1.19
N LEU A 127 0.64 -2.11 -1.59
CA LEU A 127 1.33 -2.27 -2.86
C LEU A 127 0.37 -2.36 -4.04
N ASP A 128 0.69 -1.61 -5.09
CA ASP A 128 0.07 -1.79 -6.39
C ASP A 128 0.67 -3.01 -7.08
N THR A 129 -0.18 -3.75 -7.80
CA THR A 129 0.29 -4.84 -8.66
C THR A 129 0.73 -4.32 -10.03
N THR A 130 1.81 -4.85 -10.58
CA THR A 130 2.06 -4.76 -12.03
C THR A 130 1.38 -5.94 -12.73
N GLY A 131 0.87 -5.77 -13.95
CA GLY A 131 0.13 -6.83 -14.64
C GLY A 131 -1.30 -7.01 -14.09
N THR A 132 -1.77 -8.25 -13.96
CA THR A 132 -3.16 -8.54 -13.53
C THR A 132 -3.25 -9.73 -12.58
N VAL A 133 -4.00 -9.56 -11.49
CA VAL A 133 -4.34 -10.63 -10.54
C VAL A 133 -5.54 -11.47 -11.00
N TRP A 134 -6.22 -11.08 -12.07
CA TRP A 134 -7.49 -11.70 -12.50
C TRP A 134 -7.37 -13.19 -12.88
N PRO A 135 -6.39 -13.63 -13.68
CA PRO A 135 -6.18 -15.05 -13.96
C PRO A 135 -5.99 -15.87 -12.68
N GLU A 136 -5.21 -15.33 -11.74
CA GLU A 136 -4.92 -16.00 -10.48
C GLU A 136 -6.15 -16.08 -9.58
N ARG A 137 -7.00 -15.04 -9.60
CA ARG A 137 -8.32 -15.06 -8.97
C ARG A 137 -9.23 -16.13 -9.59
N GLN A 138 -9.26 -16.31 -10.91
CA GLN A 138 -10.05 -17.39 -11.52
C GLN A 138 -9.55 -18.78 -11.12
N ARG A 139 -8.23 -19.00 -11.11
CA ARG A 139 -7.64 -20.27 -10.61
C ARG A 139 -7.99 -20.54 -9.15
N MET A 140 -8.05 -19.49 -8.33
CA MET A 140 -8.54 -19.63 -6.95
C MET A 140 -10.02 -20.02 -6.91
N LEU A 141 -10.89 -19.43 -7.74
CA LEU A 141 -12.30 -19.82 -7.80
C LEU A 141 -12.49 -21.28 -8.23
N GLU A 142 -11.71 -21.74 -9.22
CA GLU A 142 -11.70 -23.15 -9.62
C GLU A 142 -11.34 -24.06 -8.45
N THR A 143 -10.28 -23.71 -7.71
CA THR A 143 -9.86 -24.46 -6.52
C THR A 143 -10.94 -24.51 -5.43
N LEU A 144 -11.79 -23.47 -5.35
CA LEU A 144 -12.93 -23.40 -4.43
C LEU A 144 -14.19 -24.08 -4.98
N GLY A 145 -14.17 -24.63 -6.20
CA GLY A 145 -15.35 -25.20 -6.85
C GLY A 145 -16.41 -24.17 -7.24
N ILE A 146 -16.04 -22.89 -7.39
CA ILE A 146 -16.94 -21.80 -7.73
C ILE A 146 -16.94 -21.55 -9.24
N SER A 147 -18.13 -21.34 -9.79
CA SER A 147 -18.29 -20.99 -11.21
C SER A 147 -17.58 -19.69 -11.55
N ARG A 148 -16.88 -19.70 -12.69
CA ARG A 148 -16.08 -18.58 -13.19
C ARG A 148 -16.85 -17.85 -14.29
N SER A 149 -16.58 -16.56 -14.47
CA SER A 149 -17.25 -15.71 -15.45
C SER A 149 -16.61 -15.75 -16.85
N ASP A 150 -15.36 -16.19 -16.92
CA ASP A 150 -14.54 -16.31 -18.13
C ASP A 150 -13.54 -17.47 -17.94
N SER A 151 -12.80 -17.83 -18.99
CA SER A 151 -11.74 -18.86 -18.97
C SER A 151 -10.36 -18.28 -18.63
N ALA A 152 -10.29 -17.17 -17.89
CA ALA A 152 -9.02 -16.46 -17.67
C ALA A 152 -8.02 -17.26 -16.82
N GLU A 153 -8.44 -18.32 -16.13
CA GLU A 153 -7.59 -19.30 -15.44
C GLU A 153 -6.57 -19.97 -16.36
N GLU A 154 -6.90 -20.14 -17.64
CA GLU A 154 -6.03 -20.70 -18.68
C GLU A 154 -4.92 -19.72 -19.09
N SER A 155 -5.05 -18.44 -18.71
CA SER A 155 -4.08 -17.42 -19.06
C SER A 155 -2.81 -17.52 -18.21
N ASN A 156 -1.66 -17.56 -18.89
CA ASN A 156 -0.33 -17.48 -18.29
C ASN A 156 0.06 -16.05 -17.85
N LYS A 157 -0.84 -15.07 -17.97
CA LYS A 157 -0.58 -13.71 -17.48
C LYS A 157 -0.39 -13.72 -15.97
N THR A 158 0.66 -13.05 -15.51
CA THR A 158 1.05 -12.95 -14.10
C THR A 158 0.91 -11.53 -13.58
N PHE A 159 1.17 -11.36 -12.29
CA PHE A 159 1.31 -10.07 -11.65
C PHE A 159 2.65 -9.97 -10.92
N GLY A 160 3.18 -8.74 -10.87
CA GLY A 160 4.29 -8.35 -10.00
C GLY A 160 3.83 -7.34 -8.94
N MET A 161 4.77 -6.83 -8.15
CA MET A 161 4.53 -5.75 -7.18
C MET A 161 5.30 -4.50 -7.59
N ASN A 162 4.63 -3.34 -7.59
CA ASN A 162 5.20 -2.07 -8.02
C ASN A 162 5.86 -1.30 -6.86
N TRP A 163 6.84 -1.92 -6.20
CA TRP A 163 7.49 -1.39 -4.99
C TRP A 163 8.00 0.05 -5.15
N LYS A 164 8.81 0.28 -6.19
CA LYS A 164 9.49 1.56 -6.41
C LYS A 164 8.52 2.71 -6.65
N MET A 165 7.52 2.52 -7.52
CA MET A 165 6.54 3.58 -7.77
C MET A 165 5.66 3.82 -6.56
N THR A 166 5.21 2.74 -5.89
CA THR A 166 4.39 2.84 -4.67
C THR A 166 5.12 3.70 -3.63
N ALA A 167 6.38 3.37 -3.33
CA ALA A 167 7.20 4.09 -2.36
C ALA A 167 7.42 5.56 -2.76
N LYS A 168 7.81 5.83 -4.01
CA LYS A 168 8.02 7.21 -4.47
C LYS A 168 6.75 8.05 -4.37
N THR A 169 5.63 7.51 -4.84
CA THR A 169 4.35 8.21 -4.86
C THR A 169 3.90 8.55 -3.44
N ILE A 170 3.97 7.59 -2.51
CA ILE A 170 3.52 7.86 -1.14
C ILE A 170 4.45 8.84 -0.42
N LEU A 171 5.78 8.70 -0.56
CA LEU A 171 6.73 9.61 0.09
C LEU A 171 6.56 11.06 -0.39
N VAL A 172 6.37 11.27 -1.70
CA VAL A 172 6.07 12.60 -2.26
C VAL A 172 4.74 13.14 -1.73
N GLN A 173 3.69 12.30 -1.64
CA GLN A 173 2.41 12.73 -1.06
C GLN A 173 2.55 13.12 0.41
N MET A 174 3.30 12.35 1.21
CA MET A 174 3.53 12.67 2.61
C MET A 174 4.30 13.98 2.74
N HIS A 175 5.35 14.18 1.96
CA HIS A 175 6.12 15.42 1.92
C HIS A 175 5.26 16.68 1.66
N HIS A 176 4.26 16.58 0.77
CA HIS A 176 3.35 17.71 0.53
C HIS A 176 2.30 17.91 1.64
N LYS A 177 1.80 16.81 2.23
CA LYS A 177 0.70 16.88 3.22
C LYS A 177 1.20 17.26 4.61
N VAL A 178 2.34 16.72 5.04
CA VAL A 178 2.94 16.94 6.37
C VAL A 178 3.09 18.43 6.71
N GLN A 179 3.49 19.26 5.76
CA GLN A 179 3.66 20.70 5.97
C GLN A 179 2.38 21.35 6.49
N THR A 180 1.23 20.93 5.97
CA THR A 180 -0.08 21.44 6.43
C THR A 180 -0.34 21.04 7.88
N PHE A 181 -0.10 19.77 8.23
CA PHE A 181 -0.37 19.26 9.58
C PHE A 181 0.60 19.81 10.62
N GLU A 182 1.86 20.01 10.25
CA GLU A 182 2.87 20.63 11.11
C GLU A 182 2.52 22.08 11.45
N HIS A 183 2.12 22.89 10.47
CA HIS A 183 1.66 24.27 10.70
C HIS A 183 0.43 24.32 11.62
N LEU A 184 -0.43 23.29 11.57
CA LEU A 184 -1.61 23.17 12.42
C LEU A 184 -1.31 22.57 13.80
N ASN A 185 -0.07 22.14 14.05
CA ASN A 185 0.32 21.34 15.21
C ASN A 185 -0.56 20.09 15.38
N LYS A 186 -0.80 19.39 14.27
CA LYS A 186 -1.58 18.14 14.19
C LYS A 186 -0.75 17.04 13.56
N LYS A 187 -1.20 15.81 13.76
CA LYS A 187 -0.44 14.61 13.38
C LYS A 187 -0.95 14.04 12.06
N LEU A 188 -0.03 13.67 11.18
CA LEU A 188 -0.26 12.86 9.99
C LEU A 188 0.37 11.48 10.20
N VAL A 189 -0.40 10.42 9.98
CA VAL A 189 0.05 9.04 10.14
C VAL A 189 -0.03 8.32 8.80
N LEU A 190 1.09 7.85 8.29
CA LEU A 190 1.13 6.90 7.19
C LEU A 190 1.09 5.47 7.73
N VAL A 191 0.02 4.74 7.39
CA VAL A 191 -0.16 3.33 7.72
C VAL A 191 0.25 2.47 6.53
N VAL A 192 1.21 1.59 6.74
CA VAL A 192 1.75 0.68 5.72
C VAL A 192 1.88 -0.74 6.23
N GLN A 193 2.05 -1.69 5.32
CA GLN A 193 2.56 -3.01 5.68
C GLN A 193 4.08 -2.93 5.97
N ASP A 194 4.56 -3.71 6.93
CA ASP A 194 5.97 -3.87 7.31
C ASP A 194 6.90 -4.15 6.12
N LYS A 195 6.44 -4.91 5.13
CA LYS A 195 7.19 -5.19 3.90
C LYS A 195 7.46 -3.93 3.07
N LEU A 196 6.48 -3.03 2.95
CA LEU A 196 6.66 -1.77 2.22
C LEU A 196 7.62 -0.86 3.00
N LEU A 197 7.48 -0.77 4.31
CA LEU A 197 8.44 -0.03 5.14
C LEU A 197 9.87 -0.57 4.96
N SER A 198 10.06 -1.89 5.05
CA SER A 198 11.38 -2.51 4.85
C SER A 198 11.97 -2.21 3.47
N TYR A 199 11.15 -2.17 2.43
CA TYR A 199 11.58 -1.73 1.10
C TYR A 199 12.00 -0.26 1.11
N MET A 200 11.20 0.63 1.70
CA MET A 200 11.52 2.06 1.76
C MET A 200 12.82 2.33 2.54
N THR A 201 13.04 1.68 3.68
CA THR A 201 14.27 1.82 4.48
C THR A 201 15.53 1.36 3.76
N LYS A 202 15.41 0.44 2.79
CA LYS A 202 16.56 -0.02 1.98
C LYS A 202 16.88 0.89 0.81
N GLU A 203 15.90 1.61 0.29
CA GLU A 203 16.00 2.32 -0.99
C GLU A 203 16.10 3.85 -0.83
N PHE A 204 15.72 4.36 0.34
CA PHE A 204 15.70 5.78 0.66
C PHE A 204 16.40 6.04 2.00
N LYS A 205 16.79 7.29 2.25
CA LYS A 205 17.40 7.68 3.53
C LYS A 205 16.37 7.62 4.64
N PHE A 206 16.55 6.72 5.59
CA PHE A 206 15.69 6.56 6.77
C PHE A 206 16.45 6.80 8.10
N ASP A 207 17.72 7.19 8.04
CA ASP A 207 18.62 7.27 9.20
C ASP A 207 18.26 8.40 10.19
N HIS A 208 17.39 9.33 9.77
CA HIS A 208 16.97 10.49 10.55
C HIS A 208 15.58 10.31 11.20
N LEU A 209 14.99 9.11 11.10
CA LEU A 209 13.69 8.83 11.71
C LEU A 209 13.87 8.38 13.15
N GLU A 210 13.01 8.90 14.00
CA GLU A 210 13.00 8.55 15.40
C GLU A 210 12.39 7.17 15.62
N THR A 211 13.17 6.32 16.29
CA THR A 211 12.77 4.95 16.65
C THR A 211 13.22 4.68 18.09
N PRO A 212 12.30 4.71 19.08
CA PRO A 212 10.84 4.79 18.96
C PRO A 212 10.35 6.18 18.54
N ALA A 213 9.20 6.20 17.86
CA ALA A 213 8.53 7.44 17.47
C ALA A 213 8.33 8.42 18.65
N LEU A 214 8.64 9.70 18.42
CA LEU A 214 8.40 10.81 19.32
C LEU A 214 7.00 11.39 19.13
N ILE A 215 6.28 11.64 20.22
CA ILE A 215 4.94 12.23 20.17
C ILE A 215 4.94 13.69 19.67
N GLY A 216 6.08 14.37 19.76
CA GLY A 216 6.26 15.77 19.34
C GLY A 216 6.20 15.94 17.82
N ASP A 217 6.65 14.93 17.08
CA ASP A 217 6.79 14.94 15.62
C ASP A 217 5.45 15.06 14.91
N SER A 218 5.40 15.75 13.78
CA SER A 218 4.17 15.98 13.01
C SER A 218 3.80 14.78 12.12
N MET A 219 4.80 14.01 11.68
CA MET A 219 4.65 12.85 10.80
C MET A 219 4.98 11.55 11.53
N HIS A 220 4.08 10.58 11.40
CA HIS A 220 4.25 9.24 11.96
C HIS A 220 4.12 8.18 10.87
N LEU A 221 4.88 7.11 11.01
CA LEU A 221 4.84 5.91 10.18
C LEU A 221 4.48 4.72 11.06
N HIS A 222 3.31 4.14 10.81
CA HIS A 222 2.87 2.93 11.50
C HIS A 222 2.92 1.74 10.55
N ALA A 223 3.81 0.79 10.82
CA ALA A 223 3.95 -0.41 10.03
C ALA A 223 3.27 -1.60 10.70
N TYR A 224 2.50 -2.35 9.91
CA TYR A 224 1.75 -3.53 10.36
C TYR A 224 2.26 -4.78 9.67
N LYS A 225 2.48 -5.84 10.44
CA LYS A 225 2.72 -7.18 9.90
C LYS A 225 1.40 -7.90 9.71
N MET A 226 1.35 -8.82 8.74
CA MET A 226 0.19 -9.65 8.46
C MET A 226 0.54 -11.12 8.67
N ASP A 227 -0.07 -11.74 9.68
CA ASP A 227 0.19 -13.12 10.07
C ASP A 227 -1.06 -13.99 9.86
N ASN A 228 -0.85 -15.29 9.60
CA ASN A 228 -1.94 -16.27 9.58
C ASN A 228 -2.42 -16.49 11.02
N ALA A 229 -3.69 -16.18 11.27
CA ALA A 229 -4.30 -16.22 12.60
C ALA A 229 -4.89 -17.61 12.95
N GLY A 230 -4.63 -18.63 12.13
CA GLY A 230 -5.24 -19.95 12.23
C GLY A 230 -6.47 -20.10 11.37
N ALA A 231 -6.85 -21.35 11.07
CA ALA A 231 -8.02 -21.71 10.26
C ALA A 231 -8.09 -21.07 8.86
N GLY A 232 -6.97 -20.54 8.34
CA GLY A 232 -6.89 -19.91 7.03
C GLY A 232 -7.21 -18.42 7.00
N ASP A 233 -7.49 -17.80 8.15
CA ASP A 233 -7.71 -16.35 8.27
C ASP A 233 -6.40 -15.61 8.57
N TYR A 234 -6.37 -14.32 8.26
CA TYR A 234 -5.21 -13.46 8.46
C TYR A 234 -5.55 -12.27 9.33
N LYS A 235 -4.58 -11.83 10.15
CA LYS A 235 -4.70 -10.67 11.02
C LYS A 235 -3.50 -9.76 10.87
N ILE A 236 -3.75 -8.45 10.92
CA ILE A 236 -2.69 -7.47 11.07
C ILE A 236 -2.39 -7.20 12.54
N SER A 237 -1.15 -6.82 12.83
CA SER A 237 -0.73 -6.28 14.13
C SER A 237 0.41 -5.29 13.92
N MET A 238 0.48 -4.26 14.76
CA MET A 238 1.52 -3.25 14.66
C MET A 238 2.90 -3.89 14.89
N SER A 239 3.82 -3.67 13.96
CA SER A 239 5.19 -4.18 14.00
C SER A 239 6.18 -3.11 14.44
N SER A 240 6.01 -1.87 13.99
CA SER A 240 6.90 -0.76 14.36
C SER A 240 6.22 0.60 14.19
N ARG A 241 6.78 1.59 14.88
CA ARG A 241 6.41 3.01 14.77
C ARG A 241 7.67 3.83 14.61
N LEU A 242 7.65 4.74 13.64
CA LEU A 242 8.68 5.73 13.42
C LEU A 242 8.03 7.10 13.33
N SER A 243 8.79 8.17 13.55
CA SER A 243 8.30 9.53 13.37
C SER A 243 9.38 10.47 12.86
N THR A 244 8.93 11.61 12.33
CA THR A 244 9.77 12.70 11.85
C THR A 244 8.90 13.96 11.64
N ASP A 245 9.49 15.04 11.19
CA ASP A 245 8.83 16.30 10.86
C ASP A 245 8.83 16.55 9.33
N ALA A 246 8.40 17.75 8.91
CA ALA A 246 8.37 18.12 7.50
C ALA A 246 9.76 18.20 6.85
N ASP A 247 10.79 18.56 7.62
CA ASP A 247 12.17 18.64 7.12
C ASP A 247 12.76 17.23 6.94
N GLY A 248 12.55 16.35 7.92
CA GLY A 248 12.99 14.97 7.84
C GLY A 248 12.34 14.22 6.67
N ILE A 249 11.01 14.31 6.49
CA ILE A 249 10.35 13.72 5.31
C ILE A 249 10.86 14.27 3.96
N GLY A 250 11.35 15.51 3.93
CA GLY A 250 12.05 16.09 2.77
C GLY A 250 13.37 15.40 2.44
N MET A 251 14.10 14.90 3.45
CA MET A 251 15.39 14.22 3.26
C MET A 251 15.28 12.88 2.52
N PHE A 252 14.11 12.21 2.54
CA PHE A 252 13.89 10.94 1.84
C PHE A 252 13.96 11.07 0.32
N LEU A 253 13.65 12.24 -0.22
CA LEU A 253 13.67 12.49 -1.67
C LEU A 253 15.10 12.57 -2.22
N GLY A 254 16.11 12.69 -1.35
CA GLY A 254 17.52 12.48 -1.70
C GLY A 254 17.83 10.98 -1.78
N LEU A 255 18.03 10.47 -3.00
CA LEU A 255 18.45 9.07 -3.22
C LEU A 255 19.71 8.73 -2.39
N GLN A 256 19.74 7.53 -1.78
CA GLN A 256 20.98 6.97 -1.22
C GLN A 256 21.87 6.50 -2.37
N ALA A 257 22.66 7.41 -2.93
CA ALA A 257 23.69 7.01 -3.86
C ALA A 257 24.96 7.85 -3.72
N GLU A 258 26.09 7.16 -3.57
CA GLU A 258 27.41 7.77 -3.66
C GLU A 258 27.79 7.93 -5.14
N ALA A 259 27.82 9.17 -5.62
CA ALA A 259 28.03 9.51 -7.04
C ALA A 259 29.29 8.89 -7.67
N ARG A 260 30.29 8.50 -6.88
CA ARG A 260 31.52 7.85 -7.36
C ARG A 260 31.33 6.36 -7.69
N VAL A 261 30.56 5.63 -6.89
CA VAL A 261 30.26 4.21 -7.12
C VAL A 261 29.29 4.06 -8.31
N GLU A 262 28.39 5.03 -8.50
CA GLU A 262 27.42 5.03 -9.60
C GLU A 262 28.09 5.13 -10.98
N LEU A 263 29.10 5.99 -11.16
CA LEU A 263 29.73 6.18 -12.46
C LEU A 263 30.35 4.87 -12.99
N GLU A 264 31.06 4.13 -12.14
CA GLU A 264 31.71 2.89 -12.56
C GLU A 264 30.68 1.81 -12.93
N GLN A 265 29.61 1.67 -12.14
CA GLN A 265 28.51 0.74 -12.44
C GLN A 265 27.74 1.14 -13.71
N ILE A 266 27.52 2.44 -13.91
CA ILE A 266 26.92 2.97 -15.13
C ILE A 266 27.80 2.68 -16.32
N LEU A 267 29.12 2.92 -16.23
CA LEU A 267 30.07 2.64 -17.31
C LEU A 267 30.08 1.16 -17.67
N ILE A 268 30.12 0.25 -16.69
CA ILE A 268 30.03 -1.20 -16.92
C ILE A 268 28.70 -1.57 -17.60
N GLY A 269 27.58 -1.03 -17.09
CA GLY A 269 26.25 -1.26 -17.65
C GLY A 269 26.06 -0.71 -19.06
N LEU A 270 26.75 0.38 -19.40
CA LEU A 270 26.77 0.95 -20.75
C LEU A 270 27.69 0.13 -21.67
N GLN A 271 28.88 -0.23 -21.22
CA GLN A 271 29.87 -1.01 -21.98
C GLN A 271 29.33 -2.38 -22.39
N THR A 272 28.58 -3.05 -21.52
CA THR A 272 27.92 -4.33 -21.85
C THR A 272 26.84 -4.21 -22.92
N LYS A 273 26.37 -3.00 -23.23
CA LYS A 273 25.37 -2.73 -24.26
C LYS A 273 25.95 -2.16 -25.55
N LEU A 274 27.25 -1.86 -25.59
CA LEU A 274 27.92 -1.34 -26.78
C LEU A 274 27.97 -2.40 -27.88
N SER A 275 27.56 -2.00 -29.08
CA SER A 275 27.64 -2.78 -30.32
C SER A 275 27.55 -1.85 -31.52
N ASP A 276 27.87 -2.37 -32.72
CA ASP A 276 27.74 -1.61 -33.97
C ASP A 276 26.30 -1.10 -34.21
N ARG A 277 25.28 -1.79 -33.67
CA ARG A 277 23.87 -1.37 -33.74
C ARG A 277 23.53 -0.19 -32.84
N THR A 278 24.34 0.04 -31.81
CA THR A 278 24.19 1.18 -30.86
C THR A 278 25.08 2.36 -31.22
N LEU A 279 25.94 2.21 -32.24
CA LEU A 279 26.78 3.28 -32.75
C LEU A 279 25.87 4.36 -33.37
N PHE A 280 25.95 5.58 -32.84
CA PHE A 280 25.17 6.69 -33.37
C PHE A 280 25.60 7.00 -34.80
N GLN A 281 24.65 6.92 -35.73
CA GLN A 281 24.82 7.34 -37.11
C GLN A 281 24.09 8.68 -37.31
N ALA A 282 24.85 9.75 -37.55
CA ALA A 282 24.27 10.97 -38.11
C ALA A 282 23.82 10.63 -39.54
N VAL A 283 22.51 10.67 -39.81
CA VAL A 283 21.86 10.10 -41.00
C VAL A 283 22.64 10.29 -42.32
N GLY A 284 22.83 9.18 -43.06
CA GLY A 284 22.81 9.17 -44.52
C GLY A 284 24.04 8.59 -45.23
N THR A 285 24.10 7.27 -45.41
CA THR A 285 24.52 6.70 -46.70
C THR A 285 23.43 5.73 -47.17
N PRO A 286 22.83 5.96 -48.35
CA PRO A 286 21.76 5.12 -48.85
C PRO A 286 22.39 3.86 -49.44
N ASP A 287 22.52 2.78 -48.66
CA ASP A 287 22.71 1.41 -49.18
C ASP A 287 22.77 0.40 -48.02
N SER A 288 21.62 0.13 -47.39
CA SER A 288 21.36 -1.16 -46.71
C SER A 288 19.93 -1.24 -46.19
N LEU A 289 18.99 -1.33 -47.12
CA LEU A 289 17.70 -1.99 -46.90
C LEU A 289 17.65 -3.20 -47.83
N VAL A 290 18.24 -4.31 -47.38
CA VAL A 290 17.84 -5.70 -47.70
C VAL A 290 18.04 -6.53 -46.44
#